data_AF-A0A7C3AKZ3-F1
#
_entry.id   AF-A0A7C3AKZ3-F1
#
_cell.length_a   1.000
_cell.length_b   1.000
_cell.length_c   1.000
_cell.angle_alpha   90.00
_cell.angle_beta   90.00
_cell.angle_gamma   90.00
#
_symmetry.space_group_name_H-M   'P 1'
#
loop_
_entity.id
_entity.type
_entity.pdbx_description
1 polymer ?
#
loop_
_entity_poly.entity_id
_entity_poly.type
_entity_poly.pdbx_seq_one_letter_code
_entity_poly.pdbx_strand_id
1 'polypeptide(L)'
;MSVIDEVKQKLDIVEVVSQHITLTKAGRNFKARCPFHEEKTPSFFVFPERQSWHCFGACGTGGDVFSFVMKQQGIEFGEALRLLARQSGVTVPSRIERDTRKDEREHLYQVNKAAAEFFHDQLLTSPAAAGARDYLTKRGFTTETTSNFQLGFSPDSYEALQKHLKEIGYAEQELLDAGLLVETDDGRTRDRFRGRLMFPIHDSRGNTTGFGARALDDSMPKYTNSPQTLVFDKSGTLYGVDLATATIRKQDQVIIVEGYMDAITAHQNGFNNMVASMGTAITERQVTTLKRLTKNVVLALDADAAGEEAMLRCVDYENILDTEIRVALLPEGKDPDDVIREAPEKWQEMVDNAVPVVDFTFRTKTTRLDMTAAGDQSKAVHELAAIIARMKDPVRRDHYIRRLEILTKTRYNIIEGVVKEYMAPSKQSKTKKEPTTIRTTRLLFSNPLEEYCLRLLLHHPELVDMSEGLLPEYFRNSQNREIFMAWQQAKDLPLLKENLDPALWEQVESLVSLDVIDNKVEDKLANVILRLRKQYLRDQQEERAAAFAAATEQEGTGADLAKLQEVGIEDTTQLQEVFEQEARGRRSRK
;
A
#
# COMPACT_ATOMS: atom_id res chain seq x y z
N MET A 1 -8.65 16.75 8.30
CA MET A 1 -8.14 17.13 9.64
C MET A 1 -7.87 15.81 10.34
N SER A 2 -6.66 15.58 10.86
CA SER A 2 -6.40 14.30 11.53
C SER A 2 -7.17 14.23 12.85
N VAL A 3 -7.52 13.03 13.30
CA VAL A 3 -8.18 12.82 14.60
C VAL A 3 -7.35 13.45 15.73
N ILE A 4 -6.03 13.38 15.63
CA ILE A 4 -5.08 13.96 16.58
C ILE A 4 -5.18 15.49 16.60
N ASP A 5 -5.29 16.14 15.44
CA ASP A 5 -5.48 17.60 15.36
C ASP A 5 -6.82 18.02 15.95
N GLU A 6 -7.87 17.24 15.71
CA GLU A 6 -9.21 17.50 16.25
C GLU A 6 -9.22 17.41 17.79
N VAL A 7 -8.54 16.42 18.36
CA VAL A 7 -8.37 16.28 19.81
C VAL A 7 -7.62 17.48 20.39
N LYS A 8 -6.51 17.89 19.77
CA LYS A 8 -5.71 19.03 20.22
C LYS A 8 -6.46 20.37 20.15
N GLN A 9 -7.34 20.55 19.16
CA GLN A 9 -8.13 21.77 19.05
C GLN A 9 -9.22 21.89 20.10
N LYS A 10 -9.70 20.77 20.65
CA LYS A 10 -10.79 20.72 21.63
C LYS A 10 -10.32 20.67 23.08
N LEU A 11 -9.03 20.50 23.33
CA LEU A 11 -8.45 20.43 24.68
C LEU A 11 -7.53 21.61 24.93
N ASP A 12 -7.63 22.18 26.14
CA ASP A 12 -6.63 23.11 26.66
C ASP A 12 -5.69 22.36 27.59
N ILE A 13 -4.39 22.43 27.32
CA ILE A 13 -3.35 21.83 28.15
C ILE A 13 -3.45 22.27 29.63
N VAL A 14 -3.86 23.51 29.90
CA VAL A 14 -3.99 24.02 31.28
C VAL A 14 -5.06 23.24 32.02
N GLU A 15 -6.19 22.97 31.38
CA GLU A 15 -7.30 22.22 31.96
C GLU A 15 -6.90 20.76 32.23
N VAL A 16 -6.23 20.13 31.26
CA VAL A 16 -5.79 18.72 31.39
C VAL A 16 -4.76 18.55 32.51
N VAL A 17 -3.78 19.45 32.59
CA VAL A 17 -2.75 19.41 33.65
C VAL A 17 -3.36 19.71 35.02
N SER A 18 -4.28 20.69 35.11
CA SER A 18 -4.92 21.09 36.36
C SER A 18 -5.77 19.98 37.01
N GLN A 19 -6.16 18.96 36.25
CA GLN A 19 -6.85 17.77 36.79
C GLN A 19 -5.93 16.87 37.63
N HIS A 20 -4.61 16.99 37.44
CA HIS A 20 -3.61 16.10 38.05
C HIS A 20 -2.77 16.83 39.11
N ILE A 21 -2.44 18.10 38.88
CA ILE A 21 -1.61 18.90 39.77
C ILE A 21 -2.18 20.30 39.94
N THR A 22 -2.01 20.88 41.13
CA THR A 22 -2.43 22.26 41.39
C THR A 22 -1.49 23.24 40.71
N LEU A 23 -1.99 23.90 39.67
CA LEU A 23 -1.27 24.96 38.97
C LEU A 23 -1.42 26.31 39.70
N THR A 24 -0.31 27.02 39.84
CA THR A 24 -0.29 28.41 40.30
C THR A 24 0.03 29.32 39.12
N LYS A 25 -0.72 30.41 38.97
CA LYS A 25 -0.47 31.38 37.91
C LYS A 25 0.91 32.00 38.09
N ALA A 26 1.66 32.20 37.01
CA ALA A 26 2.98 32.81 36.98
C ALA A 26 3.06 33.71 35.72
N GLY A 27 2.68 34.99 35.88
CA GLY A 27 2.49 35.91 34.76
C GLY A 27 1.41 35.42 33.80
N ARG A 28 1.77 35.24 32.51
CA ARG A 28 0.92 34.65 31.46
C ARG A 28 0.92 33.11 31.42
N ASN A 29 1.80 32.48 32.20
CA ASN A 29 1.99 31.04 32.25
C ASN A 29 1.50 30.47 33.59
N PHE A 30 1.65 29.16 33.77
CA PHE A 30 1.36 28.48 35.03
C PHE A 30 2.57 27.68 35.50
N LYS A 31 2.74 27.54 36.81
CA LYS A 31 3.82 26.76 37.42
C LYS A 31 3.32 25.81 38.51
N ALA A 32 4.03 24.71 38.70
CA ALA A 32 3.82 23.74 39.76
C ALA A 32 5.13 23.00 40.11
N ARG A 33 5.10 22.17 41.15
CA ARG A 33 6.12 21.14 41.33
C ARG A 33 5.93 20.07 40.25
N CYS A 34 7.03 19.57 39.72
CA CYS A 34 6.99 18.51 38.72
C CYS A 34 6.32 17.25 39.28
N PRO A 35 5.33 16.66 38.58
CA PRO A 35 4.75 15.37 38.98
C PRO A 35 5.65 14.18 38.64
N PHE A 36 6.73 14.38 37.86
CA PHE A 36 7.55 13.30 37.31
C PHE A 36 8.88 13.10 38.04
N HIS A 37 9.29 14.03 38.90
CA HIS A 37 10.47 13.90 39.74
C HIS A 37 10.25 14.63 41.07
N GLU A 38 10.93 14.17 42.12
CA GLU A 38 10.77 14.76 43.44
C GLU A 38 11.57 16.05 43.57
N GLU A 39 10.92 17.14 43.97
CA GLU A 39 11.55 18.43 44.20
C GLU A 39 10.81 19.28 45.23
N LYS A 40 11.54 20.23 45.83
CA LYS A 40 10.98 21.17 46.81
C LYS A 40 10.47 22.46 46.17
N THR A 41 11.07 22.84 45.04
CA THR A 41 10.87 24.09 44.31
C THR A 41 10.07 23.86 43.04
N PRO A 42 9.05 24.67 42.72
CA PRO A 42 8.30 24.54 41.46
C PRO A 42 9.19 24.74 40.22
N SER A 43 9.42 23.67 39.45
CA SER A 43 10.18 23.76 38.18
C SER A 43 9.36 23.41 36.94
N PHE A 44 8.11 22.98 37.12
CA PHE A 44 7.21 22.59 36.05
C PHE A 44 6.39 23.79 35.59
N PHE A 45 6.50 24.15 34.30
CA PHE A 45 5.79 25.27 33.69
C PHE A 45 4.86 24.78 32.57
N VAL A 46 3.68 25.39 32.50
CA VAL A 46 2.70 25.20 31.41
C VAL A 46 2.55 26.51 30.66
N PHE A 47 2.65 26.44 29.34
CA PHE A 47 2.62 27.57 28.40
C PHE A 47 1.33 27.52 27.57
N PRO A 48 0.26 28.24 27.97
CA PRO A 48 -1.05 28.13 27.33
C PRO A 48 -1.04 28.57 25.86
N GLU A 49 -0.30 29.63 25.54
CA GLU A 49 -0.17 30.15 24.16
C GLU A 49 0.44 29.13 23.20
N ARG A 50 1.32 28.26 23.71
CA ARG A 50 2.01 27.21 22.93
C ARG A 50 1.35 25.85 23.03
N GLN A 51 0.35 25.69 23.91
CA GLN A 51 -0.24 24.40 24.27
C GLN A 51 0.83 23.34 24.63
N SER A 52 1.86 23.77 25.37
CA SER A 52 3.01 22.95 25.76
C SER A 52 3.35 23.08 27.25
N TRP A 53 4.16 22.16 27.74
CA TRP A 53 4.71 22.17 29.09
C TRP A 53 6.20 21.84 29.06
N HIS A 54 6.95 22.34 30.04
CA HIS A 54 8.35 22.01 30.22
C HIS A 54 8.72 22.04 31.71
N CYS A 55 9.61 21.12 32.10
CA CYS A 55 10.16 21.05 33.43
C CYS A 55 11.63 21.48 33.43
N PHE A 56 11.93 22.65 34.00
CA PHE A 56 13.30 23.16 34.16
C PHE A 56 14.03 22.56 35.37
N GLY A 57 13.49 21.45 35.90
CA GLY A 57 14.06 20.69 37.00
C GLY A 57 15.06 19.64 36.52
N ALA A 58 15.35 18.66 37.39
CA ALA A 58 16.32 17.61 37.05
C ALA A 58 15.85 16.69 35.92
N CYS A 59 14.54 16.57 35.68
CA CYS A 59 14.04 15.71 34.62
C CYS A 59 14.13 16.33 33.23
N GLY A 60 14.21 17.66 33.09
CA GLY A 60 14.42 18.35 31.81
C GLY A 60 13.38 18.07 30.70
N THR A 61 12.26 17.44 31.04
CA THR A 61 11.32 16.95 30.03
C THR A 61 10.25 17.98 29.71
N GLY A 62 9.75 17.96 28.48
CA GLY A 62 8.62 18.76 28.06
C GLY A 62 7.87 18.12 26.90
N GLY A 63 6.76 18.73 26.50
CA GLY A 63 5.96 18.24 25.39
C GLY A 63 4.59 18.90 25.34
N ASP A 64 3.65 18.22 24.69
CA ASP A 64 2.26 18.65 24.58
C ASP A 64 1.35 17.85 25.51
N VAL A 65 0.04 18.01 25.33
CA VAL A 65 -1.00 17.31 26.10
C VAL A 65 -0.86 15.78 26.05
N PHE A 66 -0.48 15.20 24.91
CA PHE A 66 -0.25 13.76 24.79
C PHE A 66 0.96 13.32 25.59
N SER A 67 2.10 14.02 25.44
CA SER A 67 3.30 13.71 26.21
C SER A 67 3.10 13.85 27.72
N PHE A 68 2.26 14.78 28.18
CA PHE A 68 1.90 14.89 29.60
C PHE A 68 1.15 13.65 30.08
N VAL A 69 0.06 13.27 29.39
CA VAL A 69 -0.80 12.14 29.78
C VAL A 69 -0.06 10.80 29.72
N MET A 70 0.72 10.57 28.65
CA MET A 70 1.55 9.38 28.52
C MET A 70 2.50 9.24 29.71
N LYS A 71 3.19 10.33 30.06
CA LYS A 71 4.15 10.33 31.16
C LYS A 71 3.49 10.23 32.54
N GLN A 72 2.32 10.85 32.72
CA GLN A 72 1.59 10.84 33.97
C GLN A 72 0.96 9.48 34.29
N GLN A 73 0.47 8.78 33.27
CA GLN A 73 -0.23 7.49 33.44
C GLN A 73 0.62 6.27 33.09
N GLY A 74 1.82 6.47 32.52
CA GLY A 74 2.66 5.38 32.05
C GLY A 74 2.03 4.60 30.90
N ILE A 75 1.32 5.31 30.02
CA ILE A 75 0.56 4.72 28.90
C ILE A 75 1.16 5.13 27.57
N GLU A 76 0.95 4.29 26.55
CA GLU A 76 1.45 4.50 25.20
C GLU A 76 0.59 5.52 24.42
N PHE A 77 1.13 6.06 23.32
CA PHE A 77 0.49 7.13 22.54
C PHE A 77 -0.95 6.77 22.10
N GLY A 78 -1.18 5.53 21.67
CA GLY A 78 -2.50 5.05 21.26
C GLY A 78 -3.54 5.07 22.37
N GLU A 79 -3.12 4.75 23.59
CA GLU A 79 -3.98 4.79 24.78
C GLU A 79 -4.26 6.24 25.19
N ALA A 80 -3.23 7.10 25.18
CA ALA A 80 -3.38 8.53 25.43
C ALA A 80 -4.31 9.19 24.39
N LEU A 81 -4.22 8.81 23.11
CA LEU A 81 -5.10 9.30 22.04
C LEU A 81 -6.57 8.94 22.31
N ARG A 82 -6.86 7.67 22.65
CA ARG A 82 -8.23 7.22 22.96
C ARG A 82 -8.78 7.89 24.21
N LEU A 83 -7.95 8.05 25.25
CA LEU A 83 -8.36 8.70 26.49
C LEU A 83 -8.75 10.16 26.26
N LEU A 84 -7.85 10.93 25.64
CA LEU A 84 -8.05 12.36 25.40
C LEU A 84 -9.16 12.64 24.38
N ALA A 85 -9.38 11.73 23.44
CA ALA A 85 -10.48 11.85 22.49
C ALA A 85 -11.85 11.59 23.12
N ARG A 86 -11.96 10.61 24.04
CA ARG A 86 -13.17 10.43 24.85
C ARG A 86 -13.47 11.69 25.66
N GLN A 87 -12.44 12.31 26.23
CA GLN A 87 -12.56 13.53 27.01
C GLN A 87 -13.00 14.74 26.16
N SER A 88 -12.55 14.82 24.90
CA SER A 88 -12.88 15.92 23.98
C SER A 88 -14.11 15.67 23.10
N GLY A 89 -14.81 14.54 23.28
CA GLY A 89 -15.95 14.15 22.44
C GLY A 89 -15.57 13.93 20.97
N VAL A 90 -14.29 13.64 20.68
CA VAL A 90 -13.80 13.27 19.35
C VAL A 90 -13.92 11.75 19.21
N THR A 91 -14.60 11.31 18.17
CA THR A 91 -14.67 9.88 17.84
C THR A 91 -13.34 9.43 17.25
N VAL A 92 -12.52 8.74 18.01
CA VAL A 92 -11.37 8.00 17.45
C VAL A 92 -11.92 6.74 16.79
N PRO A 93 -11.64 6.49 15.51
CA PRO A 93 -11.86 5.18 14.92
C PRO A 93 -11.14 4.14 15.79
N SER A 94 -11.89 3.26 16.45
CA SER A 94 -11.35 2.36 17.46
C SER A 94 -10.42 1.33 16.84
N ARG A 95 -9.12 1.61 16.87
CA ARG A 95 -8.08 0.71 16.36
C ARG A 95 -7.68 -0.34 17.41
N ILE A 96 -8.66 -1.04 17.98
CA ILE A 96 -8.49 -2.37 18.59
C ILE A 96 -8.37 -3.44 17.48
N GLU A 97 -8.58 -3.05 16.21
CA GLU A 97 -8.59 -3.91 15.02
C GLU A 97 -7.21 -4.27 14.43
N ARG A 98 -6.20 -4.63 15.24
CA ARG A 98 -4.99 -5.27 14.69
C ARG A 98 -4.70 -6.68 15.15
N ASP A 99 -5.29 -7.12 16.26
CA ASP A 99 -5.53 -8.55 16.45
C ASP A 99 -6.81 -8.93 15.71
N THR A 100 -7.92 -8.18 15.86
CA THR A 100 -9.19 -8.62 15.22
C THR A 100 -9.12 -8.71 13.70
N ARG A 101 -8.48 -7.81 12.94
CA ARG A 101 -8.42 -7.96 11.46
C ARG A 101 -7.49 -9.08 10.99
N LYS A 102 -6.41 -9.35 11.73
CA LYS A 102 -5.50 -10.46 11.40
C LYS A 102 -6.17 -11.77 11.79
N ASP A 103 -6.81 -11.80 12.96
CA ASP A 103 -7.63 -12.89 13.44
C ASP A 103 -8.86 -13.10 12.56
N GLU A 104 -9.52 -12.05 12.07
CA GLU A 104 -10.65 -12.09 11.13
C GLU A 104 -10.17 -12.61 9.77
N ARG A 105 -9.03 -12.15 9.25
CA ARG A 105 -8.49 -12.69 7.99
C ARG A 105 -8.07 -14.14 8.16
N GLU A 106 -7.40 -14.48 9.25
CA GLU A 106 -7.03 -15.85 9.59
C GLU A 106 -8.28 -16.73 9.72
N HIS A 107 -9.29 -16.23 10.42
CA HIS A 107 -10.57 -16.91 10.58
C HIS A 107 -11.29 -17.10 9.25
N LEU A 108 -11.33 -16.08 8.38
CA LEU A 108 -11.88 -16.20 7.03
C LEU A 108 -11.08 -17.18 6.17
N TYR A 109 -9.76 -17.30 6.35
CA TYR A 109 -8.97 -18.36 5.72
C TYR A 109 -9.41 -19.74 6.23
N GLN A 110 -9.67 -19.92 7.53
CA GLN A 110 -10.18 -21.17 8.08
C GLN A 110 -11.59 -21.52 7.57
N VAL A 111 -12.50 -20.54 7.49
CA VAL A 111 -13.84 -20.71 6.93
C VAL A 111 -13.77 -21.14 5.46
N ASN A 112 -12.97 -20.45 4.66
CA ASN A 112 -12.79 -20.79 3.25
C ASN A 112 -12.11 -22.14 3.06
N LYS A 113 -11.15 -22.49 3.91
CA LYS A 113 -10.51 -23.81 3.89
C LYS A 113 -11.53 -24.92 4.18
N ALA A 114 -12.36 -24.77 5.22
CA ALA A 114 -13.42 -25.73 5.54
C ALA A 114 -14.45 -25.86 4.40
N ALA A 115 -14.79 -24.75 3.74
CA ALA A 115 -15.64 -24.77 2.55
C ALA A 115 -15.00 -25.50 1.37
N ALA A 116 -13.69 -25.30 1.14
CA ALA A 116 -12.94 -26.00 0.08
C ALA A 116 -12.90 -27.51 0.34
N GLU A 117 -12.63 -27.93 1.58
CA GLU A 117 -12.67 -29.33 2.00
C GLU A 117 -14.05 -29.94 1.76
N PHE A 118 -15.12 -29.25 2.18
CA PHE A 118 -16.50 -29.70 1.92
C PHE A 118 -16.77 -29.87 0.42
N PHE A 119 -16.44 -28.89 -0.42
CA PHE A 119 -16.67 -28.99 -1.85
C PHE A 119 -15.84 -30.09 -2.50
N HIS A 120 -14.59 -30.28 -2.08
CA HIS A 120 -13.74 -31.36 -2.56
C HIS A 120 -14.33 -32.73 -2.21
N ASP A 121 -14.76 -32.92 -0.96
CA ASP A 121 -15.42 -34.14 -0.51
C ASP A 121 -16.71 -34.42 -1.28
N GLN A 122 -17.51 -33.38 -1.56
CA GLN A 122 -18.70 -33.51 -2.41
C GLN A 122 -18.33 -33.98 -3.82
N LEU A 123 -17.28 -33.44 -4.43
CA LEU A 123 -16.83 -33.87 -5.76
C LEU A 123 -16.43 -35.35 -5.77
N LEU A 124 -15.72 -35.80 -4.75
CA LEU A 124 -15.20 -37.17 -4.67
C LEU A 124 -16.28 -38.20 -4.34
N THR A 125 -17.15 -37.89 -3.38
CA THR A 125 -18.02 -38.89 -2.74
C THR A 125 -19.49 -38.78 -3.13
N SER A 126 -19.96 -37.59 -3.51
CA SER A 126 -21.39 -37.37 -3.74
C SER A 126 -21.84 -38.01 -5.06
N PRO A 127 -22.95 -38.77 -5.08
CA PRO A 127 -23.57 -39.21 -6.33
C PRO A 127 -23.99 -38.04 -7.23
N ALA A 128 -24.41 -36.91 -6.64
CA ALA A 128 -24.81 -35.70 -7.39
C ALA A 128 -23.67 -35.07 -8.20
N ALA A 129 -22.41 -35.32 -7.80
CA ALA A 129 -21.23 -34.83 -8.50
C ALA A 129 -20.82 -35.68 -9.71
N ALA A 130 -21.58 -36.71 -10.10
CA ALA A 130 -21.26 -37.58 -11.23
C ALA A 130 -21.04 -36.80 -12.54
N GLY A 131 -21.93 -35.85 -12.86
CA GLY A 131 -21.78 -35.00 -14.04
C GLY A 131 -20.53 -34.11 -14.00
N ALA A 132 -20.13 -33.64 -12.82
CA ALA A 132 -18.90 -32.87 -12.64
C ALA A 132 -17.66 -33.74 -12.89
N ARG A 133 -17.61 -34.96 -12.35
CA ARG A 133 -16.52 -35.91 -12.57
C ARG A 133 -16.41 -36.33 -14.04
N ASP A 134 -17.55 -36.58 -14.70
CA ASP A 134 -17.58 -36.88 -16.14
C ASP A 134 -17.06 -35.70 -16.96
N TYR A 135 -17.42 -34.48 -16.59
CA TYR A 135 -16.93 -33.26 -17.23
C TYR A 135 -15.40 -33.12 -17.11
N LEU A 136 -14.85 -33.29 -15.90
CA LEU A 136 -13.40 -33.26 -15.66
C LEU A 136 -12.67 -34.37 -16.44
N THR A 137 -13.23 -35.57 -16.47
CA THR A 137 -12.68 -36.71 -17.22
C THR A 137 -12.66 -36.44 -18.72
N LYS A 138 -13.75 -35.89 -19.28
CA LYS A 138 -13.80 -35.47 -20.71
C LYS A 138 -12.79 -34.36 -21.01
N ARG A 139 -12.51 -33.50 -20.04
CA ARG A 139 -11.45 -32.48 -20.13
C ARG A 139 -10.05 -33.05 -19.94
N GLY A 140 -9.93 -34.33 -19.59
CA GLY A 140 -8.65 -35.03 -19.45
C GLY A 140 -7.95 -34.76 -18.12
N PHE A 141 -8.66 -34.26 -17.11
CA PHE A 141 -8.07 -34.00 -15.80
C PHE A 141 -7.90 -35.30 -15.03
N THR A 142 -6.69 -35.53 -14.52
CA THR A 142 -6.37 -36.69 -13.70
C THR A 142 -6.89 -36.50 -12.27
N THR A 143 -6.97 -37.59 -11.51
CA THR A 143 -7.28 -37.53 -10.08
C THR A 143 -6.22 -36.73 -9.31
N GLU A 144 -4.95 -36.83 -9.70
CA GLU A 144 -3.86 -36.05 -9.11
C GLU A 144 -4.06 -34.55 -9.35
N THR A 145 -4.36 -34.13 -10.59
CA THR A 145 -4.66 -32.72 -10.90
C THR A 145 -5.88 -32.23 -10.12
N THR A 146 -6.94 -33.04 -10.06
CA THR A 146 -8.16 -32.73 -9.30
C THR A 146 -7.85 -32.51 -7.81
N SER A 147 -6.93 -33.30 -7.25
CA SER A 147 -6.48 -33.18 -5.86
C SER A 147 -5.54 -32.01 -5.63
N ASN A 148 -4.53 -31.81 -6.50
CA ASN A 148 -3.54 -30.73 -6.39
C ASN A 148 -4.20 -29.34 -6.45
N PHE A 149 -5.21 -29.17 -7.29
CA PHE A 149 -6.00 -27.93 -7.37
C PHE A 149 -7.19 -27.91 -6.42
N GLN A 150 -7.40 -28.97 -5.63
CA GLN A 150 -8.55 -29.15 -4.74
C GLN A 150 -9.89 -28.84 -5.39
N LEU A 151 -10.08 -29.27 -6.65
CA LEU A 151 -11.34 -29.01 -7.36
C LEU A 151 -12.51 -29.61 -6.59
N GLY A 152 -13.64 -28.91 -6.58
CA GLY A 152 -14.79 -29.29 -5.75
C GLY A 152 -16.12 -29.25 -6.51
N PHE A 153 -17.19 -29.61 -5.83
CA PHE A 153 -18.56 -29.54 -6.35
C PHE A 153 -19.48 -28.94 -5.31
N SER A 154 -20.22 -27.89 -5.67
CA SER A 154 -21.30 -27.36 -4.84
C SER A 154 -22.59 -28.11 -5.19
N PRO A 155 -23.24 -28.80 -4.23
CA PRO A 155 -24.54 -29.43 -4.47
C PRO A 155 -25.59 -28.42 -4.95
N ASP A 156 -26.59 -28.87 -5.71
CA ASP A 156 -27.73 -28.02 -6.04
C ASP A 156 -28.71 -27.96 -4.85
N SER A 157 -28.31 -27.19 -3.84
CA SER A 157 -29.06 -26.96 -2.61
C SER A 157 -28.88 -25.52 -2.17
N TYR A 158 -29.87 -24.97 -1.47
CA TYR A 158 -29.79 -23.61 -0.93
C TYR A 158 -29.10 -23.52 0.42
N GLU A 159 -28.85 -24.64 1.10
CA GLU A 159 -28.42 -24.65 2.50
C GLU A 159 -27.41 -25.77 2.83
N ALA A 160 -26.93 -26.51 1.84
CA ALA A 160 -26.07 -27.67 2.08
C ALA A 160 -24.73 -27.27 2.73
N LEU A 161 -24.06 -26.26 2.18
CA LEU A 161 -22.82 -25.73 2.74
C LEU A 161 -23.10 -25.03 4.06
N GLN A 162 -24.10 -24.14 4.09
CA GLN A 162 -24.46 -23.40 5.29
C GLN A 162 -24.71 -24.32 6.49
N LYS A 163 -25.51 -25.38 6.30
CA LYS A 163 -25.82 -26.34 7.35
C LYS A 163 -24.56 -27.05 7.83
N HIS A 164 -23.72 -27.53 6.91
CA HIS A 164 -22.49 -28.23 7.24
C HIS A 164 -21.51 -27.36 8.05
N LEU A 165 -21.26 -26.12 7.62
CA LEU A 165 -20.32 -25.23 8.31
C LEU A 165 -20.87 -24.75 9.66
N LYS A 166 -22.19 -24.55 9.78
CA LYS A 166 -22.83 -24.24 11.08
C LYS A 166 -22.75 -25.42 12.06
N GLU A 167 -22.84 -26.67 11.57
CA GLU A 167 -22.65 -27.87 12.38
C GLU A 167 -21.20 -28.01 12.91
N ILE A 168 -20.22 -27.51 12.16
CA ILE A 168 -18.79 -27.48 12.55
C ILE A 168 -18.48 -26.31 13.52
N GLY A 169 -19.40 -25.36 13.66
CA GLY A 169 -19.33 -24.28 14.65
C GLY A 169 -19.13 -22.87 14.09
N TYR A 170 -19.17 -22.69 12.77
CA TYR A 170 -19.09 -21.37 12.16
C TYR A 170 -20.43 -20.63 12.24
N ALA A 171 -20.38 -19.34 12.54
CA ALA A 171 -21.53 -18.45 12.57
C ALA A 171 -21.97 -18.05 11.16
N GLU A 172 -23.26 -17.78 11.00
CA GLU A 172 -23.84 -17.38 9.71
C GLU A 172 -23.22 -16.10 9.12
N GLN A 173 -22.89 -15.14 9.98
CA GLN A 173 -22.24 -13.90 9.59
C GLN A 173 -20.84 -14.16 9.00
N GLU A 174 -20.08 -15.11 9.55
CA GLU A 174 -18.74 -15.46 9.06
C GLU A 174 -18.82 -16.03 7.63
N LEU A 175 -19.88 -16.77 7.31
CA LEU A 175 -20.11 -17.31 5.98
C LEU A 175 -20.58 -16.24 4.98
N LEU A 176 -21.30 -15.21 5.44
CA LEU A 176 -21.62 -14.02 4.65
C LEU A 176 -20.35 -13.22 4.34
N ASP A 177 -19.52 -12.97 5.35
CA ASP A 177 -18.28 -12.19 5.26
C ASP A 177 -17.22 -12.89 4.39
N ALA A 178 -17.17 -14.23 4.41
CA ALA A 178 -16.35 -15.04 3.51
C ALA A 178 -16.86 -15.05 2.05
N GLY A 179 -18.07 -14.53 1.80
CA GLY A 179 -18.67 -14.57 0.47
C GLY A 179 -19.14 -15.97 0.07
N LEU A 180 -19.54 -16.80 1.04
CA LEU A 180 -20.12 -18.13 0.81
C LEU A 180 -21.66 -18.10 0.78
N LEU A 181 -22.29 -17.17 1.50
CA LEU A 181 -23.75 -16.98 1.51
C LEU A 181 -24.20 -15.66 0.86
N VAL A 182 -25.40 -15.67 0.30
CA VAL A 182 -26.11 -14.48 -0.19
C VAL A 182 -27.34 -14.26 0.68
N GLU A 183 -27.52 -13.03 1.14
CA GLU A 183 -28.77 -12.59 1.78
C GLU A 183 -29.82 -12.26 0.73
N THR A 184 -31.06 -12.64 1.00
CA THR A 184 -32.22 -12.43 0.12
C THR A 184 -33.02 -11.22 0.57
N ASP A 185 -33.88 -10.69 -0.31
CA ASP A 185 -34.69 -9.49 -0.01
C ASP A 185 -35.60 -9.66 1.22
N ASP A 186 -35.95 -10.90 1.58
CA ASP A 186 -36.74 -11.26 2.76
C ASP A 186 -35.88 -11.60 4.00
N GLY A 187 -34.58 -11.28 3.97
CA GLY A 187 -33.65 -11.43 5.10
C GLY A 187 -33.21 -12.87 5.39
N ARG A 188 -33.46 -13.81 4.49
CA ARG A 188 -32.96 -15.19 4.60
C ARG A 188 -31.58 -15.30 3.94
N THR A 189 -30.77 -16.24 4.39
CA THR A 189 -29.48 -16.55 3.77
C THR A 189 -29.57 -17.83 2.95
N ARG A 190 -28.78 -17.92 1.88
CA ARG A 190 -28.62 -19.15 1.09
C ARG A 190 -27.21 -19.30 0.53
N ASP A 191 -26.84 -20.53 0.24
CA ASP A 191 -25.60 -20.89 -0.46
C ASP A 191 -25.48 -20.12 -1.79
N ARG A 192 -24.35 -19.43 -1.97
CA ARG A 192 -24.06 -18.65 -3.19
C ARG A 192 -23.84 -19.54 -4.40
N PHE A 193 -23.11 -20.64 -4.20
CA PHE A 193 -22.73 -21.57 -5.26
C PHE A 193 -23.62 -22.81 -5.19
N ARG A 194 -24.25 -23.16 -6.31
CA ARG A 194 -25.22 -24.26 -6.39
C ARG A 194 -25.08 -24.97 -7.73
N GLY A 195 -24.99 -26.30 -7.69
CA GLY A 195 -24.89 -27.14 -8.89
C GLY A 195 -23.65 -26.88 -9.77
N ARG A 196 -22.55 -26.37 -9.19
CA ARG A 196 -21.37 -25.89 -9.92
C ARG A 196 -20.12 -26.69 -9.59
N LEU A 197 -19.23 -26.78 -10.58
CA LEU A 197 -17.85 -27.18 -10.38
C LEU A 197 -17.10 -26.01 -9.72
N MET A 198 -16.38 -26.29 -8.64
CA MET A 198 -15.73 -25.30 -7.78
C MET A 198 -14.22 -25.31 -8.01
N PHE A 199 -13.64 -24.10 -8.06
CA PHE A 199 -12.21 -23.83 -8.23
C PHE A 199 -11.75 -22.99 -7.04
N PRO A 200 -11.17 -23.58 -5.98
CA PRO A 200 -10.63 -22.80 -4.86
C PRO A 200 -9.53 -21.84 -5.34
N ILE A 201 -9.58 -20.60 -4.88
CA ILE A 201 -8.61 -19.56 -5.26
C ILE A 201 -7.69 -19.31 -4.07
N HIS A 202 -6.40 -19.54 -4.26
CA HIS A 202 -5.38 -19.37 -3.24
C HIS A 202 -4.59 -18.06 -3.40
N ASP A 203 -4.16 -17.49 -2.28
CA ASP A 203 -3.11 -16.46 -2.29
C ASP A 203 -1.72 -17.08 -2.53
N SER A 204 -0.69 -16.26 -2.73
CA SER A 204 0.69 -16.75 -2.95
C SER A 204 1.29 -17.60 -1.82
N ARG A 205 0.64 -17.66 -0.65
CA ARG A 205 1.04 -18.49 0.50
C ARG A 205 0.27 -19.81 0.56
N GLY A 206 -0.71 -20.02 -0.32
CA GLY A 206 -1.56 -21.21 -0.37
C GLY A 206 -2.83 -21.11 0.47
N ASN A 207 -3.17 -19.94 1.04
CA ASN A 207 -4.41 -19.82 1.81
C ASN A 207 -5.61 -19.66 0.87
N THR A 208 -6.71 -20.38 1.12
CA THR A 208 -7.94 -20.25 0.33
C THR A 208 -8.62 -18.92 0.63
N THR A 209 -8.70 -18.06 -0.39
CA THR A 209 -9.26 -16.70 -0.29
C THR A 209 -10.72 -16.64 -0.72
N GLY A 210 -11.12 -17.52 -1.63
CA GLY A 210 -12.45 -17.55 -2.22
C GLY A 210 -12.52 -18.61 -3.32
N PHE A 211 -13.53 -18.51 -4.19
CA PHE A 211 -13.83 -19.55 -5.17
C PHE A 211 -14.20 -18.97 -6.53
N GLY A 212 -13.73 -19.65 -7.58
CA GLY A 212 -14.36 -19.66 -8.89
C GLY A 212 -15.39 -20.79 -8.95
N ALA A 213 -16.45 -20.60 -9.73
CA ALA A 213 -17.47 -21.62 -9.91
C ALA A 213 -17.99 -21.65 -11.35
N ARG A 214 -18.10 -22.84 -11.92
CA ARG A 214 -18.56 -23.06 -13.30
C ARG A 214 -19.88 -23.81 -13.32
N ALA A 215 -20.84 -23.28 -14.08
CA ALA A 215 -22.08 -23.99 -14.40
C ALA A 215 -21.79 -25.25 -15.24
N LEU A 216 -22.43 -26.36 -14.88
CA LEU A 216 -22.36 -27.63 -15.61
C LEU A 216 -23.57 -27.82 -16.54
N ASP A 217 -24.57 -26.96 -16.40
CA ASP A 217 -25.78 -26.83 -17.20
C ASP A 217 -25.75 -25.50 -17.98
N ASP A 218 -26.90 -25.13 -18.57
CA ASP A 218 -27.07 -23.89 -19.32
C ASP A 218 -27.29 -22.65 -18.42
N SER A 219 -27.04 -22.77 -17.11
CA SER A 219 -27.22 -21.67 -16.16
C SER A 219 -26.22 -20.54 -16.40
N MET A 220 -26.72 -19.30 -16.43
CA MET A 220 -25.90 -18.09 -16.55
C MET A 220 -25.66 -17.40 -15.20
N PRO A 221 -24.48 -16.78 -14.98
CA PRO A 221 -23.31 -16.79 -15.86
C PRO A 221 -22.58 -18.15 -15.82
N LYS A 222 -21.91 -18.49 -16.94
CA LYS A 222 -21.12 -19.73 -17.09
C LYS A 222 -20.03 -19.86 -16.02
N TYR A 223 -19.35 -18.75 -15.71
CA TYR A 223 -18.42 -18.64 -14.61
C TYR A 223 -18.83 -17.50 -13.67
N THR A 224 -18.65 -17.72 -12.37
CA THR A 224 -18.80 -16.70 -11.34
C THR A 224 -17.68 -16.85 -10.32
N ASN A 225 -17.31 -15.75 -9.67
CA ASN A 225 -16.31 -15.73 -8.61
C ASN A 225 -16.95 -15.29 -7.30
N SER A 226 -16.28 -15.57 -6.19
CA SER A 226 -16.57 -14.94 -4.91
C SER A 226 -16.62 -13.41 -5.04
N PRO A 227 -17.48 -12.73 -4.27
CA PRO A 227 -17.50 -11.27 -4.19
C PRO A 227 -16.21 -10.76 -3.52
N GLN A 228 -15.95 -9.45 -3.60
CA GLN A 228 -14.87 -8.81 -2.86
C GLN A 228 -15.04 -9.06 -1.36
N THR A 229 -14.00 -9.60 -0.70
CA THR A 229 -13.97 -9.83 0.76
C THR A 229 -12.68 -9.26 1.36
N LEU A 230 -12.48 -9.42 2.67
CA LEU A 230 -11.22 -9.04 3.33
C LEU A 230 -10.02 -9.91 2.90
N VAL A 231 -10.28 -11.14 2.45
CA VAL A 231 -9.24 -12.09 2.02
C VAL A 231 -9.20 -12.28 0.51
N PHE A 232 -10.26 -11.92 -0.23
CA PHE A 232 -10.32 -12.02 -1.70
C PHE A 232 -10.44 -10.65 -2.37
N ASP A 233 -9.40 -10.28 -3.14
CA ASP A 233 -9.41 -9.14 -4.07
C ASP A 233 -9.20 -9.64 -5.49
N LYS A 234 -10.28 -9.60 -6.29
CA LYS A 234 -10.28 -10.01 -7.70
C LYS A 234 -9.21 -9.24 -8.49
N SER A 235 -9.01 -7.97 -8.19
CA SER A 235 -8.06 -7.11 -8.90
C SER A 235 -6.60 -7.38 -8.53
N GLY A 236 -6.32 -8.07 -7.43
CA GLY A 236 -4.96 -8.38 -6.95
C GLY A 236 -4.58 -9.85 -7.02
N THR A 237 -5.54 -10.73 -7.34
CA THR A 237 -5.37 -12.19 -7.28
C THR A 237 -5.18 -12.77 -8.67
N LEU A 238 -4.35 -13.80 -8.75
CA LEU A 238 -4.11 -14.62 -9.94
C LEU A 238 -4.31 -16.08 -9.55
N TYR A 239 -5.09 -16.82 -10.33
CA TYR A 239 -5.37 -18.22 -10.03
C TYR A 239 -4.14 -19.09 -10.31
N GLY A 240 -3.87 -20.05 -9.42
CA GLY A 240 -2.70 -20.95 -9.51
C GLY A 240 -1.38 -20.32 -9.10
N VAL A 241 -1.37 -19.10 -8.55
CA VAL A 241 -0.15 -18.38 -8.17
C VAL A 241 0.63 -19.08 -7.04
N ASP A 242 -0.07 -19.71 -6.11
CA ASP A 242 0.49 -20.54 -5.05
C ASP A 242 1.34 -21.69 -5.61
N LEU A 243 0.78 -22.42 -6.58
CA LEU A 243 1.45 -23.53 -7.25
C LEU A 243 2.58 -23.05 -8.17
N ALA A 244 2.39 -21.88 -8.80
CA ALA A 244 3.34 -21.37 -9.79
C ALA A 244 4.55 -20.64 -9.18
N THR A 245 4.44 -20.12 -7.96
CA THR A 245 5.44 -19.21 -7.35
C THR A 245 6.86 -19.76 -7.39
N ALA A 246 7.06 -21.03 -7.05
CA ALA A 246 8.39 -21.65 -7.05
C ALA A 246 8.97 -21.77 -8.46
N THR A 247 8.17 -22.21 -9.43
CA THR A 247 8.58 -22.38 -10.82
C THR A 247 8.85 -21.04 -11.50
N ILE A 248 8.00 -20.03 -11.26
CA ILE A 248 8.17 -18.67 -11.76
C ILE A 248 9.53 -18.11 -11.36
N ARG A 249 9.90 -18.25 -10.08
CA ARG A 249 11.21 -17.79 -9.58
C ARG A 249 12.38 -18.57 -10.18
N LYS A 250 12.22 -19.89 -10.33
CA LYS A 250 13.27 -20.77 -10.86
C LYS A 250 13.54 -20.54 -12.35
N GLN A 251 12.49 -20.37 -13.14
CA GLN A 251 12.57 -20.15 -14.59
C GLN A 251 12.69 -18.67 -14.96
N ASP A 252 12.54 -17.77 -13.98
CA ASP A 252 12.45 -16.32 -14.17
C ASP A 252 11.47 -15.94 -15.30
N GLN A 253 10.27 -16.52 -15.27
CA GLN A 253 9.22 -16.26 -16.25
C GLN A 253 7.85 -16.63 -15.69
N VAL A 254 6.84 -15.81 -15.97
CA VAL A 254 5.44 -16.13 -15.72
C VAL A 254 4.63 -16.02 -17.01
N ILE A 255 3.71 -16.97 -17.21
CA ILE A 255 2.75 -16.95 -18.32
C ILE A 255 1.37 -16.62 -17.76
N ILE A 256 0.70 -15.61 -18.31
CA ILE A 256 -0.65 -15.21 -17.91
C ILE A 256 -1.65 -15.64 -18.98
N VAL A 257 -2.65 -16.40 -18.55
CA VAL A 257 -3.80 -16.86 -19.36
C VAL A 257 -5.12 -16.31 -18.82
N GLU A 258 -6.24 -16.53 -19.52
CA GLU A 258 -7.55 -16.00 -19.13
C GLU A 258 -8.33 -16.91 -18.19
N GLY A 259 -8.34 -18.22 -18.45
CA GLY A 259 -9.24 -19.15 -17.78
C GLY A 259 -8.58 -20.02 -16.72
N TYR A 260 -9.39 -20.46 -15.75
CA TYR A 260 -8.99 -21.50 -14.79
C TYR A 260 -8.50 -22.77 -15.47
N MET A 261 -9.20 -23.18 -16.53
CA MET A 261 -8.92 -24.43 -17.24
C MET A 261 -7.55 -24.40 -17.91
N ASP A 262 -7.19 -23.27 -18.53
CA ASP A 262 -5.88 -23.06 -19.17
C ASP A 262 -4.75 -23.28 -18.18
N ALA A 263 -4.84 -22.64 -17.00
CA ALA A 263 -3.85 -22.79 -15.94
C ALA A 263 -3.79 -24.24 -15.42
N ILE A 264 -4.93 -24.90 -15.18
CA ILE A 264 -4.93 -26.29 -14.68
C ILE A 264 -4.31 -27.24 -15.71
N THR A 265 -4.70 -27.12 -16.97
CA THR A 265 -4.17 -27.93 -18.07
C THR A 265 -2.67 -27.74 -18.22
N ALA A 266 -2.18 -26.50 -18.12
CA ALA A 266 -0.76 -26.22 -18.18
C ALA A 266 0.03 -26.90 -17.07
N HIS A 267 -0.43 -26.79 -15.81
CA HIS A 267 0.23 -27.43 -14.67
C HIS A 267 0.19 -28.97 -14.78
N GLN A 268 -0.92 -29.55 -15.23
CA GLN A 268 -1.00 -31.00 -15.47
C GLN A 268 0.03 -31.48 -16.51
N ASN A 269 0.38 -30.64 -17.49
CA ASN A 269 1.35 -30.95 -18.52
C ASN A 269 2.77 -30.44 -18.18
N GLY A 270 3.03 -30.03 -16.94
CA GLY A 270 4.35 -29.62 -16.45
C GLY A 270 4.73 -28.16 -16.70
N PHE A 271 3.85 -27.36 -17.29
CA PHE A 271 4.03 -25.91 -17.50
C PHE A 271 3.60 -25.15 -16.23
N ASN A 272 4.35 -25.36 -15.15
CA ASN A 272 3.99 -24.92 -13.80
C ASN A 272 4.27 -23.44 -13.51
N ASN A 273 4.66 -22.63 -14.51
CA ASN A 273 4.87 -21.19 -14.38
C ASN A 273 3.69 -20.35 -14.92
N MET A 274 2.53 -20.99 -15.12
CA MET A 274 1.32 -20.36 -15.64
C MET A 274 0.35 -19.97 -14.52
N VAL A 275 -0.27 -18.81 -14.68
CA VAL A 275 -1.32 -18.28 -13.80
C VAL A 275 -2.48 -17.73 -14.63
N ALA A 276 -3.71 -17.80 -14.11
CA ALA A 276 -4.86 -17.23 -14.80
C ALA A 276 -5.30 -15.89 -14.20
N SER A 277 -5.66 -14.95 -15.08
CA SER A 277 -6.18 -13.65 -14.68
C SER A 277 -7.59 -13.77 -14.13
N MET A 278 -7.86 -13.07 -13.04
CA MET A 278 -9.16 -13.10 -12.38
C MET A 278 -10.10 -12.03 -12.95
N GLY A 279 -10.52 -12.13 -14.21
CA GLY A 279 -11.47 -11.17 -14.80
C GLY A 279 -11.37 -11.02 -16.30
N THR A 280 -12.03 -9.97 -16.83
CA THR A 280 -12.01 -9.64 -18.27
C THR A 280 -10.72 -8.97 -18.73
N ALA A 281 -9.85 -8.62 -17.79
CA ALA A 281 -8.60 -7.94 -18.11
C ALA A 281 -7.60 -8.05 -16.95
N ILE A 282 -6.31 -8.12 -17.31
CA ILE A 282 -5.19 -8.01 -16.37
C ILE A 282 -5.20 -6.62 -15.75
N THR A 283 -4.83 -6.50 -14.48
CA THR A 283 -4.75 -5.24 -13.73
C THR A 283 -3.31 -4.86 -13.36
N GLU A 284 -3.06 -3.58 -13.08
CA GLU A 284 -1.76 -3.12 -12.55
C GLU A 284 -1.40 -3.78 -11.21
N ARG A 285 -2.40 -4.08 -10.37
CA ARG A 285 -2.18 -4.76 -9.08
C ARG A 285 -1.68 -6.19 -9.27
N GLN A 286 -2.26 -6.95 -10.20
CA GLN A 286 -1.78 -8.29 -10.56
C GLN A 286 -0.35 -8.25 -11.08
N VAL A 287 -0.04 -7.31 -11.98
CA VAL A 287 1.32 -7.11 -12.51
C VAL A 287 2.30 -6.74 -11.41
N THR A 288 1.90 -5.86 -10.48
CA THR A 288 2.73 -5.46 -9.33
C THR A 288 3.01 -6.64 -8.39
N THR A 289 2.03 -7.51 -8.18
CA THR A 289 2.21 -8.75 -7.41
C THR A 289 3.23 -9.67 -8.08
N LEU A 290 3.13 -9.86 -9.41
CA LEU A 290 4.05 -10.69 -10.18
C LEU A 290 5.46 -10.12 -10.25
N LYS A 291 5.62 -8.79 -10.28
CA LYS A 291 6.93 -8.11 -10.28
C LYS A 291 7.85 -8.57 -9.14
N ARG A 292 7.27 -8.99 -8.00
CA ARG A 292 8.02 -9.52 -6.85
C ARG A 292 8.56 -10.93 -7.07
N LEU A 293 8.06 -11.65 -8.09
CA LEU A 293 8.43 -13.01 -8.44
C LEU A 293 9.34 -13.05 -9.68
N THR A 294 8.98 -12.29 -10.71
CA THR A 294 9.76 -12.12 -11.94
C THR A 294 9.35 -10.83 -12.64
N LYS A 295 10.23 -10.31 -13.49
CA LYS A 295 9.88 -9.24 -14.43
C LYS A 295 9.42 -9.80 -15.78
N ASN A 296 9.83 -11.02 -16.15
CA ASN A 296 9.60 -11.58 -17.47
C ASN A 296 8.19 -12.17 -17.58
N VAL A 297 7.30 -11.43 -18.25
CA VAL A 297 5.90 -11.81 -18.41
C VAL A 297 5.61 -12.17 -19.87
N VAL A 298 4.96 -13.31 -20.05
CA VAL A 298 4.38 -13.73 -21.34
C VAL A 298 2.86 -13.75 -21.21
N LEU A 299 2.17 -13.13 -22.15
CA LEU A 299 0.71 -13.16 -22.26
C LEU A 299 0.32 -14.22 -23.28
N ALA A 300 -0.57 -15.12 -22.90
CA ALA A 300 -1.21 -16.07 -23.80
C ALA A 300 -2.72 -15.91 -23.66
N LEU A 301 -3.22 -14.86 -24.30
CA LEU A 301 -4.61 -14.40 -24.23
C LEU A 301 -5.30 -14.65 -25.56
N ASP A 302 -6.63 -14.68 -25.55
CA ASP A 302 -7.40 -14.87 -26.77
C ASP A 302 -7.22 -13.66 -27.71
N ALA A 303 -7.30 -13.88 -29.03
CA ALA A 303 -7.07 -12.84 -30.04
C ALA A 303 -8.03 -11.63 -29.90
N ASP A 304 -9.20 -11.83 -29.29
CA ASP A 304 -10.19 -10.77 -29.02
C ASP A 304 -9.79 -9.85 -27.86
N ALA A 305 -8.90 -10.29 -26.96
CA ALA A 305 -8.37 -9.47 -25.87
C ALA A 305 -7.38 -8.40 -26.36
N ALA A 306 -7.01 -8.41 -27.64
CA ALA A 306 -6.02 -7.52 -28.25
C ALA A 306 -6.54 -6.12 -28.63
N GLY A 307 -7.61 -5.64 -27.98
CA GLY A 307 -8.17 -4.30 -28.22
C GLY A 307 -7.21 -3.16 -27.92
N GLU A 308 -7.48 -1.96 -28.44
CA GLU A 308 -6.61 -0.78 -28.29
C GLU A 308 -6.34 -0.40 -26.83
N GLU A 309 -7.36 -0.42 -25.98
CA GLU A 309 -7.21 -0.17 -24.54
C GLU A 309 -6.38 -1.25 -23.83
N ALA A 310 -6.40 -2.50 -24.31
CA ALA A 310 -5.60 -3.57 -23.72
C ALA A 310 -4.11 -3.37 -24.02
N MET A 311 -3.77 -2.93 -25.24
CA MET A 311 -2.39 -2.64 -25.63
C MET A 311 -1.81 -1.43 -24.92
N LEU A 312 -2.60 -0.36 -24.78
CA LEU A 312 -2.20 0.81 -24.01
C LEU A 312 -1.86 0.44 -22.57
N ARG A 313 -2.64 -0.47 -21.96
CA ARG A 313 -2.38 -0.99 -20.61
C ARG A 313 -1.12 -1.85 -20.54
N CYS A 314 -0.82 -2.64 -21.57
CA CYS A 314 0.42 -3.44 -21.60
C CYS A 314 1.67 -2.57 -21.50
N VAL A 315 1.70 -1.39 -22.14
CA VAL A 315 2.84 -0.44 -21.98
C VAL A 315 2.92 0.11 -20.56
N ASP A 316 1.79 0.35 -19.88
CA ASP A 316 1.82 0.73 -18.46
C ASP A 316 2.38 -0.41 -17.59
N TYR A 317 2.03 -1.65 -17.93
CA TYR A 317 2.56 -2.83 -17.24
C TYR A 317 4.06 -2.99 -17.46
N GLU A 318 4.56 -2.76 -18.67
CA GLU A 318 6.00 -2.73 -18.95
C GLU A 318 6.70 -1.62 -18.17
N ASN A 319 6.09 -0.44 -18.04
CA ASN A 319 6.60 0.65 -17.20
C ASN A 319 6.63 0.30 -15.71
N ILE A 320 5.73 -0.56 -15.24
CA ILE A 320 5.73 -1.09 -13.87
C ILE A 320 6.84 -2.13 -13.72
N LEU A 321 6.95 -3.08 -14.65
CA LEU A 321 7.90 -4.19 -14.59
C LEU A 321 9.34 -3.76 -14.86
N ASP A 322 9.52 -2.67 -15.61
CA ASP A 322 10.81 -2.22 -16.14
C ASP A 322 11.44 -3.27 -17.08
N THR A 323 10.60 -3.91 -17.89
CA THR A 323 10.98 -4.86 -18.95
C THR A 323 9.85 -4.98 -19.99
N GLU A 324 10.14 -5.62 -21.12
CA GLU A 324 9.15 -5.90 -22.16
C GLU A 324 8.24 -7.07 -21.78
N ILE A 325 6.95 -6.91 -22.09
CA ILE A 325 5.99 -8.01 -22.03
C ILE A 325 5.97 -8.67 -23.41
N ARG A 326 5.93 -10.00 -23.42
CA ARG A 326 5.82 -10.80 -24.65
C ARG A 326 4.44 -11.41 -24.79
N VAL A 327 4.05 -11.75 -26.01
CA VAL A 327 2.77 -12.38 -26.35
C VAL A 327 3.04 -13.68 -27.11
N ALA A 328 2.54 -14.79 -26.58
CA ALA A 328 2.51 -16.07 -27.28
C ALA A 328 1.31 -16.05 -28.24
N LEU A 329 1.55 -16.30 -29.52
CA LEU A 329 0.52 -16.24 -30.55
C LEU A 329 -0.15 -17.61 -30.68
N LEU A 330 -1.42 -17.68 -30.31
CA LEU A 330 -2.23 -18.89 -30.41
C LEU A 330 -2.78 -19.07 -31.84
N PRO A 331 -2.97 -20.33 -32.29
CA PRO A 331 -3.67 -20.60 -33.54
C PRO A 331 -5.11 -20.06 -33.52
N GLU A 332 -5.63 -19.71 -34.69
CA GLU A 332 -6.99 -19.17 -34.81
C GLU A 332 -8.04 -20.13 -34.21
N GLY A 333 -8.88 -19.60 -33.32
CA GLY A 333 -9.97 -20.34 -32.67
C GLY A 333 -9.53 -21.32 -31.59
N LYS A 334 -8.28 -21.29 -31.13
CA LYS A 334 -7.77 -22.13 -30.04
C LYS A 334 -7.39 -21.32 -28.81
N ASP A 335 -7.70 -21.88 -27.65
CA ASP A 335 -7.23 -21.41 -26.34
C ASP A 335 -5.97 -22.19 -25.90
N PRO A 336 -5.26 -21.76 -24.83
CA PRO A 336 -4.12 -22.50 -24.29
C PRO A 336 -4.46 -23.95 -23.89
N ASP A 337 -5.65 -24.21 -23.33
CA ASP A 337 -6.11 -25.57 -23.00
C ASP A 337 -6.10 -26.49 -24.24
N ASP A 338 -6.69 -26.04 -25.35
CA ASP A 338 -6.74 -26.78 -26.62
C ASP A 338 -5.34 -27.04 -27.19
N VAL A 339 -4.47 -26.01 -27.21
CA VAL A 339 -3.11 -26.15 -27.75
C VAL A 339 -2.28 -27.14 -26.93
N ILE A 340 -2.29 -27.02 -25.60
CA ILE A 340 -1.50 -27.86 -24.71
C ILE A 340 -1.98 -29.32 -24.76
N ARG A 341 -3.29 -29.56 -24.78
CA ARG A 341 -3.85 -30.91 -24.87
C ARG A 341 -3.51 -31.61 -26.19
N GLU A 342 -3.50 -30.88 -27.30
CA GLU A 342 -3.21 -31.47 -28.61
C GLU A 342 -1.71 -31.69 -28.84
N ALA A 343 -0.87 -30.75 -28.42
CA ALA A 343 0.56 -30.75 -28.72
C ALA A 343 1.37 -29.91 -27.70
N PRO A 344 1.75 -30.48 -26.54
CA PRO A 344 2.55 -29.79 -25.52
C PRO A 344 3.86 -29.20 -26.06
N GLU A 345 4.52 -29.85 -27.00
CA GLU A 345 5.75 -29.36 -27.62
C GLU A 345 5.54 -28.08 -28.44
N LYS A 346 4.39 -27.94 -29.11
CA LYS A 346 4.04 -26.71 -29.84
C LYS A 346 3.76 -25.56 -28.89
N TRP A 347 3.19 -25.84 -27.72
CA TRP A 347 2.99 -24.83 -26.70
C TRP A 347 4.33 -24.21 -26.26
N GLN A 348 5.33 -25.05 -25.96
CA GLN A 348 6.66 -24.54 -25.58
C GLN A 348 7.30 -23.72 -26.71
N GLU A 349 7.18 -24.18 -27.96
CA GLU A 349 7.67 -23.42 -29.12
C GLU A 349 7.00 -22.04 -29.24
N MET A 350 5.69 -21.93 -28.98
CA MET A 350 4.96 -20.65 -29.00
C MET A 350 5.42 -19.69 -27.89
N VAL A 351 5.72 -20.22 -26.70
CA VAL A 351 6.23 -19.43 -25.58
C VAL A 351 7.67 -18.95 -25.85
N ASP A 352 8.52 -19.82 -26.39
CA ASP A 352 9.90 -19.49 -26.72
C ASP A 352 9.99 -18.44 -27.84
N ASN A 353 9.08 -18.51 -28.81
CA ASN A 353 8.96 -17.56 -29.91
C ASN A 353 7.99 -16.40 -29.63
N ALA A 354 7.59 -16.19 -28.37
CA ALA A 354 6.70 -15.10 -28.00
C ALA A 354 7.28 -13.74 -28.40
N VAL A 355 6.45 -12.90 -29.02
CA VAL A 355 6.88 -11.61 -29.59
C VAL A 355 6.64 -10.47 -28.61
N PRO A 356 7.44 -9.39 -28.60
CA PRO A 356 7.15 -8.22 -27.76
C PRO A 356 5.73 -7.68 -28.02
N VAL A 357 5.02 -7.27 -26.96
CA VAL A 357 3.61 -6.85 -27.07
C VAL A 357 3.45 -5.60 -27.95
N VAL A 358 4.44 -4.70 -27.92
CA VAL A 358 4.44 -3.52 -28.80
C VAL A 358 4.64 -3.94 -30.25
N ASP A 359 5.55 -4.89 -30.54
CA ASP A 359 5.75 -5.45 -31.88
C ASP A 359 4.47 -6.10 -32.41
N PHE A 360 3.79 -6.88 -31.57
CA PHE A 360 2.50 -7.47 -31.87
C PHE A 360 1.47 -6.37 -32.19
N THR A 361 1.42 -5.31 -31.38
CA THR A 361 0.50 -4.18 -31.59
C THR A 361 0.75 -3.48 -32.92
N PHE A 362 2.01 -3.25 -33.29
CA PHE A 362 2.38 -2.70 -34.60
C PHE A 362 1.81 -3.55 -35.73
N ARG A 363 1.96 -4.87 -35.66
CA ARG A 363 1.42 -5.80 -36.67
C ARG A 363 -0.10 -5.73 -36.72
N THR A 364 -0.77 -5.87 -35.58
CA THR A 364 -2.24 -5.93 -35.51
C THR A 364 -2.88 -4.62 -36.02
N LYS A 365 -2.35 -3.46 -35.62
CA LYS A 365 -2.87 -2.15 -36.04
C LYS A 365 -2.62 -1.83 -37.51
N THR A 366 -1.59 -2.38 -38.13
CA THR A 366 -1.26 -2.12 -39.55
C THR A 366 -1.78 -3.18 -40.53
N THR A 367 -2.19 -4.37 -40.06
CA THR A 367 -2.67 -5.46 -40.92
C THR A 367 -3.84 -5.06 -41.83
N ARG A 368 -4.71 -4.13 -41.38
CA ARG A 368 -5.89 -3.67 -42.13
C ARG A 368 -5.70 -2.32 -42.84
N LEU A 369 -4.47 -1.80 -42.88
CA LEU A 369 -4.18 -0.47 -43.40
C LEU A 369 -3.28 -0.56 -44.64
N ASP A 370 -3.54 0.28 -45.65
CA ASP A 370 -2.67 0.41 -46.81
C ASP A 370 -1.55 1.42 -46.52
N MET A 371 -0.35 0.92 -46.22
CA MET A 371 0.84 1.76 -45.95
C MET A 371 1.34 2.54 -47.17
N THR A 372 0.68 2.48 -48.32
CA THR A 372 0.92 3.36 -49.48
C THR A 372 -0.03 4.56 -49.54
N ALA A 373 -1.18 4.49 -48.85
CA ALA A 373 -2.16 5.57 -48.80
C ALA A 373 -1.84 6.55 -47.68
N ALA A 374 -1.80 7.85 -48.00
CA ALA A 374 -1.43 8.91 -47.04
C ALA A 374 -2.38 8.95 -45.81
N GLY A 375 -3.67 8.67 -46.00
CA GLY A 375 -4.65 8.63 -44.91
C GLY A 375 -4.37 7.50 -43.91
N ASP A 376 -4.04 6.32 -44.42
CA ASP A 376 -3.76 5.13 -43.61
C ASP A 376 -2.39 5.23 -42.91
N GLN A 377 -1.39 5.81 -43.58
CA GLN A 377 -0.12 6.16 -42.94
C GLN A 377 -0.33 7.13 -41.77
N SER A 378 -1.10 8.20 -41.97
CA SER A 378 -1.43 9.16 -40.92
C SER A 378 -2.15 8.49 -39.74
N LYS A 379 -3.14 7.64 -40.05
CA LYS A 379 -3.86 6.86 -39.04
C LYS A 379 -2.94 5.95 -38.23
N ALA A 380 -2.06 5.20 -38.89
CA ALA A 380 -1.06 4.35 -38.23
C ALA A 380 -0.12 5.16 -37.32
N VAL A 381 0.34 6.34 -37.78
CA VAL A 381 1.19 7.23 -36.98
C VAL A 381 0.48 7.65 -35.71
N HIS A 382 -0.75 8.14 -35.79
CA HIS A 382 -1.48 8.62 -34.60
C HIS A 382 -1.81 7.49 -33.61
N GLU A 383 -2.28 6.33 -34.09
CA GLU A 383 -2.61 5.21 -33.21
C GLU A 383 -1.37 4.65 -32.48
N LEU A 384 -0.25 4.50 -33.19
CA LEU A 384 0.99 3.96 -32.60
C LEU A 384 1.76 5.02 -31.79
N ALA A 385 1.71 6.29 -32.18
CA ALA A 385 2.33 7.38 -31.40
C ALA A 385 1.71 7.50 -29.99
N ALA A 386 0.39 7.30 -29.85
CA ALA A 386 -0.27 7.28 -28.56
C ALA A 386 0.29 6.20 -27.61
N ILE A 387 0.66 5.04 -28.15
CA ILE A 387 1.27 3.93 -27.39
C ILE A 387 2.73 4.24 -27.06
N ILE A 388 3.50 4.67 -28.06
CA ILE A 388 4.93 5.03 -27.91
C ILE A 388 5.12 6.15 -26.87
N ALA A 389 4.23 7.13 -26.84
CA ALA A 389 4.27 8.26 -25.90
C ALA A 389 4.21 7.82 -24.43
N ARG A 390 3.61 6.66 -24.12
CA ARG A 390 3.47 6.16 -22.75
C ARG A 390 4.71 5.42 -22.25
N MET A 391 5.64 5.03 -23.13
CA MET A 391 6.86 4.33 -22.75
C MET A 391 7.76 5.24 -21.91
N LYS A 392 8.20 4.81 -20.73
CA LYS A 392 9.11 5.60 -19.88
C LYS A 392 10.55 5.61 -20.39
N ASP A 393 11.04 4.48 -20.90
CA ASP A 393 12.41 4.34 -21.40
C ASP A 393 12.60 5.12 -22.73
N PRO A 394 13.46 6.17 -22.76
CA PRO A 394 13.71 6.94 -23.97
C PRO A 394 14.41 6.15 -25.08
N VAL A 395 15.23 5.15 -24.76
CA VAL A 395 15.94 4.34 -25.77
C VAL A 395 14.95 3.44 -26.51
N ARG A 396 14.10 2.76 -25.75
CA ARG A 396 13.01 1.96 -26.31
C ARG A 396 12.02 2.81 -27.10
N ARG A 397 11.70 4.01 -26.61
CA ARG A 397 10.86 4.97 -27.35
C ARG A 397 11.49 5.34 -28.70
N ASP A 398 12.77 5.69 -28.73
CA ASP A 398 13.49 6.00 -29.99
C ASP A 398 13.45 4.83 -30.98
N HIS A 399 13.66 3.60 -30.49
CA HIS A 399 13.58 2.39 -31.32
C HIS A 399 12.22 2.28 -32.04
N TYR A 400 11.11 2.43 -31.30
CA TYR A 400 9.78 2.32 -31.88
C TYR A 400 9.40 3.51 -32.77
N ILE A 401 9.92 4.71 -32.52
CA ILE A 401 9.78 5.85 -33.45
C ILE A 401 10.45 5.53 -34.79
N ARG A 402 11.69 5.03 -34.79
CA ARG A 402 12.40 4.64 -36.02
C ARG A 402 11.68 3.53 -36.77
N ARG A 403 11.13 2.56 -36.03
CA ARG A 403 10.33 1.49 -36.63
C ARG A 403 9.08 2.03 -37.33
N LEU A 404 8.40 3.00 -36.72
CA LEU A 404 7.23 3.65 -37.28
C LEU A 404 7.58 4.49 -38.52
N GLU A 405 8.76 5.12 -38.54
CA GLU A 405 9.31 5.80 -39.72
C GLU A 405 9.50 4.83 -40.89
N ILE A 406 10.14 3.68 -40.65
CA ILE A 406 10.36 2.66 -41.69
C ILE A 406 9.02 2.14 -42.22
N LEU A 407 8.06 1.89 -41.34
CA LEU A 407 6.77 1.31 -41.69
C LEU A 407 5.89 2.28 -42.51
N THR A 408 5.82 3.53 -42.09
CA THR A 408 4.92 4.54 -42.70
C THR A 408 5.62 5.41 -43.74
N LYS A 409 6.95 5.30 -43.89
CA LYS A 409 7.80 6.17 -44.71
C LYS A 409 7.68 7.65 -44.36
N THR A 410 7.21 7.95 -43.14
CA THR A 410 7.09 9.31 -42.62
C THR A 410 8.36 9.67 -41.86
N ARG A 411 8.93 10.84 -42.14
CA ARG A 411 10.21 11.29 -41.54
C ARG A 411 10.16 11.27 -40.01
N TYR A 412 11.25 10.80 -39.39
CA TYR A 412 11.43 10.70 -37.94
C TYR A 412 10.97 11.95 -37.18
N ASN A 413 11.41 13.14 -37.60
CA ASN A 413 11.13 14.39 -36.89
C ASN A 413 9.64 14.76 -36.87
N ILE A 414 8.86 14.30 -37.85
CA ILE A 414 7.41 14.48 -37.87
C ILE A 414 6.78 13.55 -36.83
N ILE A 415 7.15 12.28 -36.84
CA ILE A 415 6.64 11.27 -35.89
C ILE A 415 7.02 11.66 -34.46
N GLU A 416 8.27 12.06 -34.23
CA GLU A 416 8.74 12.53 -32.92
C GLU A 416 7.93 13.74 -32.43
N GLY A 417 7.56 14.66 -33.35
CA GLY A 417 6.64 15.76 -33.06
C GLY A 417 5.28 15.28 -32.58
N VAL A 418 4.65 14.35 -33.30
CA VAL A 418 3.35 13.76 -32.93
C VAL A 418 3.44 13.04 -31.57
N VAL A 419 4.49 12.25 -31.33
CA VAL A 419 4.71 11.58 -30.03
C VAL A 419 4.83 12.62 -28.90
N LYS A 420 5.56 13.72 -29.11
CA LYS A 420 5.68 14.81 -28.13
C LYS A 420 4.34 15.50 -27.85
N GLU A 421 3.44 15.60 -28.84
CA GLU A 421 2.08 16.13 -28.63
C GLU A 421 1.27 15.23 -27.69
N TYR A 422 1.35 13.90 -27.84
CA TYR A 422 0.71 12.95 -26.91
C TYR A 422 1.35 12.95 -25.51
N MET A 423 2.64 13.27 -25.40
CA MET A 423 3.33 13.41 -24.11
C MET A 423 3.02 14.74 -23.39
N ALA A 424 2.63 15.78 -24.13
CA ALA A 424 2.32 17.07 -23.55
C ALA A 424 1.05 16.95 -22.68
N PRO A 425 0.97 17.64 -21.52
CA PRO A 425 -0.25 17.69 -20.74
C PRO A 425 -1.37 18.26 -21.62
N SER A 426 -2.35 17.41 -21.97
CA SER A 426 -3.42 17.79 -22.90
C SER A 426 -4.14 19.06 -22.41
N LYS A 427 -4.18 20.08 -23.28
CA LYS A 427 -4.90 21.34 -23.02
C LYS A 427 -6.40 21.30 -23.40
N GLN A 428 -6.94 20.18 -23.87
CA GLN A 428 -8.38 20.00 -24.23
C GLN A 428 -8.75 18.51 -24.04
N SER A 429 -9.68 18.06 -23.20
CA SER A 429 -11.05 18.51 -22.97
C SER A 429 -11.46 18.24 -21.52
N LYS A 430 -11.85 19.30 -20.80
CA LYS A 430 -12.64 19.18 -19.57
C LYS A 430 -14.10 18.90 -19.95
N THR A 431 -14.43 17.64 -20.19
CA THR A 431 -15.82 17.17 -20.19
C THR A 431 -16.03 16.21 -19.03
N LYS A 432 -16.64 16.77 -17.97
CA LYS A 432 -17.25 16.15 -16.78
C LYS A 432 -17.01 14.64 -16.57
N LYS A 433 -16.09 14.32 -15.65
CA LYS A 433 -16.35 13.39 -14.56
C LYS A 433 -15.87 14.04 -13.26
N GLU A 434 -16.69 13.89 -12.22
CA GLU A 434 -16.59 14.60 -10.94
C GLU A 434 -15.21 14.46 -10.29
N PRO A 435 -14.62 15.55 -9.76
CA PRO A 435 -13.43 15.44 -8.94
C PRO A 435 -13.84 15.14 -7.50
N THR A 436 -13.49 13.93 -7.04
CA THR A 436 -13.39 13.63 -5.61
C THR A 436 -12.39 14.60 -4.98
N THR A 437 -12.93 15.44 -4.12
CA THR A 437 -12.25 16.55 -3.46
C THR A 437 -11.39 15.99 -2.34
N ILE A 438 -10.10 15.74 -2.59
CA ILE A 438 -9.12 15.61 -1.52
C ILE A 438 -7.87 16.38 -1.95
N ARG A 439 -7.81 17.68 -1.64
CA ARG A 439 -6.55 18.45 -1.50
C ARG A 439 -6.85 19.92 -1.19
N THR A 440 -7.23 20.22 0.05
CA THR A 440 -7.15 21.63 0.53
C THR A 440 -7.04 21.81 2.05
N THR A 441 -7.03 20.75 2.88
CA THR A 441 -6.94 20.89 4.34
C THR A 441 -5.56 20.59 4.95
N ARG A 442 -4.54 20.28 4.15
CA ARG A 442 -3.23 19.81 4.65
C ARG A 442 -2.25 20.91 5.10
N LEU A 443 -2.62 22.19 5.00
CA LEU A 443 -1.67 23.31 5.12
C LEU A 443 -1.63 24.00 6.49
N LEU A 444 -2.41 23.55 7.49
CA LEU A 444 -2.47 24.24 8.79
C LEU A 444 -1.60 23.62 9.90
N PHE A 445 -1.09 22.40 9.73
CA PHE A 445 -0.31 21.68 10.77
C PHE A 445 0.89 20.89 10.24
N SER A 446 1.28 21.08 8.97
CA SER A 446 2.48 20.46 8.41
C SER A 446 3.73 21.13 9.00
N ASN A 447 4.73 20.33 9.37
CA ASN A 447 6.05 20.83 9.72
C ASN A 447 7.05 20.33 8.66
N PRO A 448 7.26 21.08 7.56
CA PRO A 448 8.03 20.60 6.41
C PRO A 448 9.47 20.21 6.75
N LEU A 449 10.06 20.80 7.80
CA LEU A 449 11.42 20.50 8.22
C LEU A 449 11.51 19.15 8.93
N GLU A 450 10.58 18.87 9.84
CA GLU A 450 10.46 17.58 10.53
C GLU A 450 10.11 16.46 9.54
N GLU A 451 9.14 16.71 8.66
CA GLU A 451 8.72 15.76 7.61
C GLU A 451 9.87 15.44 6.64
N TYR A 452 10.67 16.44 6.28
CA TYR A 452 11.84 16.23 5.43
C TYR A 452 12.94 15.43 6.14
N CYS A 453 13.15 15.66 7.45
CA CYS A 453 14.06 14.85 8.26
C CYS A 453 13.64 13.39 8.30
N LEU A 454 12.37 13.12 8.64
CA LEU A 454 11.83 11.77 8.70
C LEU A 454 11.91 11.09 7.34
N ARG A 455 11.61 11.79 6.26
CA ARG A 455 11.73 11.22 4.91
C ARG A 455 13.15 10.78 4.58
N LEU A 456 14.17 11.59 4.90
CA LEU A 456 15.57 11.19 4.71
C LEU A 456 15.89 9.90 5.48
N LEU A 457 15.46 9.81 6.73
CA LEU A 457 15.71 8.66 7.60
C LEU A 457 14.94 7.39 7.17
N LEU A 458 13.73 7.55 6.62
CA LEU A 458 12.89 6.44 6.17
C LEU A 458 13.32 5.88 4.81
N HIS A 459 13.86 6.72 3.91
CA HIS A 459 14.39 6.28 2.61
C HIS A 459 15.83 5.77 2.68
N HIS A 460 16.60 6.20 3.69
CA HIS A 460 18.02 5.86 3.85
C HIS A 460 18.32 5.28 5.25
N PRO A 461 17.93 4.02 5.54
CA PRO A 461 18.22 3.36 6.82
C PRO A 461 19.72 3.28 7.16
N GLU A 462 20.59 3.35 6.15
CA GLU A 462 22.04 3.42 6.34
C GLU A 462 22.52 4.66 7.11
N LEU A 463 21.69 5.71 7.20
CA LEU A 463 22.01 6.95 7.91
C LEU A 463 21.71 6.90 9.41
N VAL A 464 21.33 5.74 9.95
CA VAL A 464 20.98 5.56 11.38
C VAL A 464 22.08 6.07 12.30
N ASP A 465 23.35 5.77 12.02
CA ASP A 465 24.46 6.17 12.89
C ASP A 465 24.67 7.69 12.89
N MET A 466 24.31 8.38 11.79
CA MET A 466 24.37 9.85 11.72
C MET A 466 23.25 10.53 12.53
N SER A 467 22.25 9.77 12.98
CA SER A 467 21.13 10.28 13.79
C SER A 467 21.37 10.17 15.30
N GLU A 468 22.53 9.67 15.76
CA GLU A 468 22.85 9.40 17.18
C GLU A 468 22.82 10.62 18.12
N GLY A 469 22.58 11.84 17.62
CA GLY A 469 22.36 13.06 18.42
C GLY A 469 21.01 13.76 18.18
N LEU A 470 20.11 13.14 17.42
CA LEU A 470 18.76 13.64 17.14
C LEU A 470 17.83 13.22 18.28
N LEU A 471 17.29 14.19 19.01
CA LEU A 471 16.43 13.96 20.17
C LEU A 471 14.94 14.02 19.79
N PRO A 472 14.06 13.18 20.38
CA PRO A 472 12.61 13.26 20.16
C PRO A 472 12.04 14.65 20.43
N GLU A 473 12.62 15.38 21.38
CA GLU A 473 12.23 16.73 21.77
C GLU A 473 12.41 17.76 20.64
N TYR A 474 13.18 17.45 19.60
CA TYR A 474 13.32 18.33 18.43
C TYR A 474 12.09 18.30 17.51
N PHE A 475 11.19 17.33 17.69
CA PHE A 475 9.94 17.21 16.93
C PHE A 475 8.77 17.82 17.71
N ARG A 476 8.32 19.00 17.28
CA ARG A 476 7.17 19.70 17.87
C ARG A 476 5.87 19.02 17.53
N ASN A 477 5.74 18.51 16.30
CA ASN A 477 4.56 17.75 15.91
C ASN A 477 4.59 16.36 16.56
N SER A 478 3.59 16.05 17.38
CA SER A 478 3.53 14.79 18.12
C SER A 478 3.47 13.57 17.21
N GLN A 479 2.85 13.68 16.04
CA GLN A 479 2.85 12.58 15.06
C GLN A 479 4.28 12.29 14.58
N ASN A 480 5.02 13.33 14.21
CA ASN A 480 6.40 13.18 13.74
C ASN A 480 7.34 12.70 14.86
N ARG A 481 7.12 13.14 16.10
CA ARG A 481 7.88 12.71 17.28
C ARG A 481 7.71 11.23 17.54
N GLU A 482 6.47 10.73 17.56
CA GLU A 482 6.19 9.30 17.77
C GLU A 482 6.74 8.45 16.62
N ILE A 483 6.64 8.92 15.36
CA ILE A 483 7.25 8.25 14.21
C ILE A 483 8.78 8.15 14.38
N PHE A 484 9.43 9.23 14.83
CA PHE A 484 10.86 9.25 15.07
C PHE A 484 11.27 8.26 16.18
N MET A 485 10.57 8.27 17.31
CA MET A 485 10.85 7.39 18.45
C MET A 485 10.72 5.91 18.06
N ALA A 486 9.66 5.55 17.34
CA ALA A 486 9.48 4.19 16.85
C ALA A 486 10.57 3.81 15.82
N TRP A 487 10.99 4.76 14.97
CA TRP A 487 12.06 4.53 13.99
C TRP A 487 13.41 4.31 14.66
N GLN A 488 13.72 5.04 15.73
CA GLN A 488 14.97 4.90 16.47
C GLN A 488 15.15 3.49 17.08
N GLN A 489 14.04 2.84 17.44
CA GLN A 489 14.02 1.47 17.96
C GLN A 489 14.05 0.42 16.85
N ALA A 490 13.31 0.64 15.77
CA ALA A 490 13.15 -0.32 14.69
C ALA A 490 14.29 -0.31 13.67
N LYS A 491 14.81 0.88 13.34
CA LYS A 491 15.87 1.16 12.34
C LYS A 491 15.61 0.62 10.93
N ASP A 492 14.37 0.17 10.66
CA ASP A 492 13.90 -0.37 9.38
C ASP A 492 12.38 -0.13 9.24
N LEU A 493 11.90 0.06 8.01
CA LEU A 493 10.53 0.48 7.70
C LEU A 493 9.44 -0.58 8.01
N PRO A 494 9.64 -1.89 7.75
CA PRO A 494 8.73 -2.93 8.17
C PRO A 494 8.59 -3.00 9.70
N LEU A 495 9.71 -2.99 10.42
CA LEU A 495 9.75 -3.03 11.90
C LEU A 495 9.17 -1.74 12.52
N LEU A 496 9.33 -0.60 11.86
CA LEU A 496 8.71 0.67 12.27
C LEU A 496 7.18 0.53 12.32
N LYS A 497 6.58 -0.08 11.30
CA LYS A 497 5.12 -0.25 11.24
C LYS A 497 4.60 -1.21 12.32
N GLU A 498 5.44 -2.11 12.83
CA GLU A 498 5.11 -3.02 13.93
C GLU A 498 5.07 -2.31 15.29
N ASN A 499 6.00 -1.38 15.54
CA ASN A 499 6.13 -0.67 16.81
C ASN A 499 5.39 0.69 16.86
N LEU A 500 4.93 1.20 15.73
CA LEU A 500 4.28 2.51 15.65
C LEU A 500 2.75 2.39 15.79
N ASP A 501 2.16 3.30 16.57
CA ASP A 501 0.71 3.36 16.71
C ASP A 501 0.06 3.46 15.31
N PRO A 502 -0.90 2.57 15.03
CA PRO A 502 -1.64 2.56 13.80
C PRO A 502 -2.07 3.95 13.30
N ALA A 503 -2.58 4.83 14.17
CA ALA A 503 -3.12 6.16 13.84
C ALA A 503 -2.13 7.05 13.06
N LEU A 504 -0.84 6.73 13.12
CA LEU A 504 0.24 7.48 12.48
C LEU A 504 0.63 6.90 11.10
N TRP A 505 0.02 5.79 10.68
CA TRP A 505 0.35 5.13 9.42
C TRP A 505 0.09 5.97 8.18
N GLU A 506 -1.02 6.72 8.14
CA GLU A 506 -1.31 7.62 7.01
C GLU A 506 -0.20 8.68 6.87
N GLN A 507 0.32 9.16 7.99
CA GLN A 507 1.43 10.09 8.01
C GLN A 507 2.73 9.43 7.52
N VAL A 508 3.05 8.21 7.98
CA VAL A 508 4.22 7.45 7.49
C VAL A 508 4.12 7.17 5.98
N GLU A 509 2.97 6.72 5.50
CA GLU A 509 2.75 6.46 4.07
C GLU A 509 2.87 7.73 3.25
N SER A 510 2.38 8.85 3.76
CA SER A 510 2.59 10.14 3.13
C SER A 510 4.05 10.55 3.07
N LEU A 511 4.84 10.29 4.12
CA LEU A 511 6.25 10.64 4.17
C LEU A 511 7.06 9.82 3.14
N VAL A 512 6.79 8.51 3.06
CA VAL A 512 7.46 7.57 2.13
C VAL A 512 7.00 7.73 0.68
N SER A 513 5.77 8.21 0.44
CA SER A 513 5.26 8.41 -0.92
C SER A 513 5.91 9.57 -1.69
N LEU A 514 6.71 10.39 -1.01
CA LEU A 514 7.33 11.57 -1.60
C LEU A 514 8.82 11.29 -1.81
N ASP A 515 9.28 11.37 -3.06
CA ASP A 515 10.66 11.07 -3.41
C ASP A 515 11.68 12.00 -2.71
N VAL A 516 12.87 11.45 -2.46
CA VAL A 516 14.07 12.18 -2.05
C VAL A 516 15.02 12.22 -3.25
N ILE A 517 15.73 13.34 -3.42
CA ILE A 517 16.80 13.41 -4.42
C ILE A 517 18.06 12.80 -3.80
N ASP A 518 18.53 11.67 -4.34
CA ASP A 518 19.63 10.84 -3.80
C ASP A 518 21.03 11.41 -4.08
N ASN A 519 21.23 12.70 -3.82
CA ASN A 519 22.54 13.33 -3.89
C ASN A 519 22.94 13.99 -2.57
N LYS A 520 24.14 13.66 -2.08
CA LYS A 520 24.71 14.21 -0.84
C LYS A 520 23.73 14.08 0.34
N VAL A 521 23.20 12.87 0.56
CA VAL A 521 22.14 12.61 1.55
C VAL A 521 22.64 12.79 2.99
N GLU A 522 23.91 12.46 3.26
CA GLU A 522 24.56 12.68 4.56
C GLU A 522 24.60 14.18 4.91
N ASP A 523 25.03 14.98 3.94
CA ASP A 523 25.11 16.45 3.99
C ASP A 523 23.73 17.10 4.21
N LYS A 524 22.69 16.54 3.61
CA LYS A 524 21.30 17.00 3.77
C LYS A 524 20.76 16.67 5.14
N LEU A 525 20.97 15.45 5.62
CA LEU A 525 20.55 15.02 6.95
C LEU A 525 21.24 15.86 8.04
N ALA A 526 22.56 16.03 7.95
CA ALA A 526 23.32 16.86 8.90
C ALA A 526 22.80 18.31 8.96
N ASN A 527 22.44 18.90 7.81
CA ASN A 527 21.86 20.24 7.76
C ASN A 527 20.49 20.33 8.44
N VAL A 528 19.63 19.34 8.20
CA VAL A 528 18.27 19.30 8.75
C VAL A 528 18.28 19.09 10.27
N ILE A 529 19.11 18.16 10.76
CA ILE A 529 19.30 17.93 12.21
C ILE A 529 19.75 19.22 12.90
N LEU A 530 20.72 19.92 12.31
CA LEU A 530 21.22 21.17 12.87
C LEU A 530 20.11 22.24 12.94
N ARG A 531 19.26 22.34 11.91
CA ARG A 531 18.14 23.29 11.89
C ARG A 531 17.07 22.96 12.92
N LEU A 532 16.75 21.67 13.10
CA LEU A 532 15.82 21.20 14.14
C LEU A 532 16.36 21.52 15.53
N ARG A 533 17.64 21.23 15.81
CA ARG A 533 18.31 21.56 17.07
C ARG A 533 18.28 23.06 17.37
N LYS A 534 18.59 23.89 16.37
CA LYS A 534 18.53 25.35 16.48
C LYS A 534 17.13 25.86 16.80
N GLN A 535 16.11 25.24 16.22
CA GLN A 535 14.71 25.59 16.46
C GLN A 535 14.31 25.25 17.91
N TYR A 536 14.68 24.05 18.38
CA TYR A 536 14.46 23.62 19.76
C TYR A 536 15.13 24.54 20.79
N LEU A 537 16.43 24.84 20.62
CA LEU A 537 17.17 25.69 21.56
C LEU A 537 16.60 27.11 21.66
N ARG A 538 16.08 27.66 20.54
CA ARG A 538 15.39 28.96 20.56
C ARG A 538 14.10 28.92 21.36
N ASP A 539 13.31 27.85 21.23
CA ASP A 539 12.08 27.71 22.00
C ASP A 539 12.36 27.64 23.49
N GLN A 540 13.38 26.87 23.87
CA GLN A 540 13.83 26.75 25.26
C GLN A 540 14.25 28.09 25.82
N GLN A 541 15.02 28.88 25.08
CA GLN A 541 15.40 30.24 25.49
C GLN A 541 14.17 31.15 25.70
N GLU A 542 13.18 31.09 24.81
CA GLU A 542 11.97 31.89 24.91
C GLU A 542 11.07 31.47 26.08
N GLU A 543 10.86 30.16 26.26
CA GLU A 543 10.08 29.59 27.38
C GLU A 543 10.72 29.89 28.72
N ARG A 544 12.04 29.77 28.79
CA ARG A 544 12.83 30.10 29.97
C ARG A 544 12.80 31.60 30.27
N ALA A 545 12.95 32.46 29.26
CA ALA A 545 12.82 33.91 29.46
C ALA A 545 11.44 34.27 30.01
N ALA A 546 10.38 33.59 29.54
CA ALA A 546 9.04 33.74 30.06
C ALA A 546 8.89 33.20 31.50
N ALA A 547 9.52 32.06 31.82
CA ALA A 547 9.54 31.50 33.17
C ALA A 547 10.32 32.37 34.17
N PHE A 548 11.46 32.92 33.74
CA PHE A 548 12.28 33.84 34.53
C PHE A 548 11.53 35.15 34.82
N ALA A 549 10.95 35.78 33.80
CA ALA A 549 10.14 36.99 33.95
C ALA A 549 9.00 36.76 34.97
N ALA A 550 8.30 35.63 34.86
CA ALA A 550 7.23 35.25 35.77
C ALA A 550 7.70 34.97 37.21
N ALA A 551 8.93 34.46 37.39
CA ALA A 551 9.52 34.22 38.71
C ALA A 551 9.94 35.53 39.42
N THR A 552 10.44 36.52 38.68
CA THR A 552 10.78 37.86 39.20
C THR A 552 9.55 38.65 39.65
N GLU A 553 8.41 38.51 38.97
CA GLU A 553 7.16 39.21 39.31
C GLU A 553 6.49 38.70 40.61
N GLN A 554 6.87 37.51 41.10
CA GLN A 554 6.20 36.82 42.22
C GLN A 554 7.05 36.67 43.49
N GLU A 555 8.12 37.46 43.66
CA GLU A 555 9.07 37.31 44.78
C GLU A 555 9.57 35.86 44.96
N GLY A 556 9.94 35.20 43.86
CA GLY A 556 10.47 33.83 43.88
C GLY A 556 11.73 33.69 44.75
N THR A 557 11.98 32.48 45.29
CA THR A 557 13.17 32.26 46.13
C THR A 557 14.44 32.42 45.30
N GLY A 558 15.53 32.96 45.86
CA GLY A 558 16.78 33.18 45.12
C GLY A 558 17.37 31.90 44.50
N ALA A 559 17.02 30.73 45.03
CA ALA A 559 17.39 29.43 44.48
C ALA A 559 16.67 29.09 43.15
N ASP A 560 15.41 29.50 42.99
CA ASP A 560 14.62 29.26 41.77
C ASP A 560 15.19 30.07 40.59
N LEU A 561 15.53 31.33 40.86
CA LEU A 561 16.13 32.24 39.87
C LEU A 561 17.56 31.82 39.49
N ALA A 562 18.36 31.33 40.43
CA ALA A 562 19.72 30.86 40.17
C ALA A 562 19.73 29.63 39.25
N LYS A 563 18.85 28.65 39.49
CA LYS A 563 18.73 27.44 38.64
C LYS A 563 18.21 27.78 37.24
N LEU A 564 17.26 28.72 37.15
CA LEU A 564 16.81 29.32 35.88
C LEU A 564 17.84 30.30 35.27
N GLN A 565 19.00 30.55 35.85
CA GLN A 565 20.10 31.27 35.19
C GLN A 565 21.18 30.28 34.70
N GLU A 566 21.53 29.28 35.51
CA GLU A 566 22.58 28.30 35.22
C GLU A 566 22.33 27.51 33.93
N VAL A 567 21.14 26.89 33.78
CA VAL A 567 20.77 26.14 32.56
C VAL A 567 20.80 27.03 31.29
N GLY A 568 20.84 28.36 31.41
CA GLY A 568 20.55 29.32 30.33
C GLY A 568 21.82 29.85 29.73
N ILE A 569 22.85 29.86 30.56
CA ILE A 569 24.23 29.91 30.12
C ILE A 569 24.51 28.67 29.25
N GLU A 570 24.09 27.47 29.68
CA GLU A 570 24.27 26.23 28.89
C GLU A 570 23.56 26.28 27.53
N ASP A 571 22.26 26.65 27.48
CA ASP A 571 21.51 26.78 26.22
C ASP A 571 22.15 27.80 25.26
N THR A 572 22.63 28.92 25.80
CA THR A 572 23.28 29.99 25.01
C THR A 572 24.61 29.52 24.43
N THR A 573 25.40 28.79 25.21
CA THR A 573 26.66 28.18 24.75
C THR A 573 26.39 27.14 23.66
N GLN A 574 25.41 26.24 23.83
CA GLN A 574 25.05 25.27 22.80
C GLN A 574 24.55 25.92 21.50
N LEU A 575 23.81 27.03 21.59
CA LEU A 575 23.35 27.76 20.42
C LEU A 575 24.51 28.43 19.66
N GLN A 576 25.51 28.95 20.39
CA GLN A 576 26.74 29.49 19.80
C GLN A 576 27.54 28.39 19.07
N GLU A 577 27.65 27.20 19.64
CA GLU A 577 28.29 26.04 19.00
C GLU A 577 27.59 25.64 17.69
N VAL A 578 26.24 25.65 17.68
CA VAL A 578 25.45 25.38 16.47
C VAL A 578 25.72 26.43 15.37
N PHE A 579 25.83 27.71 15.72
CA PHE A 579 26.19 28.77 14.77
C PHE A 579 27.61 28.62 14.22
N GLU A 580 28.57 28.19 15.04
CA GLU A 580 29.93 27.89 14.58
C GLU A 580 29.98 26.70 13.62
N GLN A 581 29.19 25.66 13.88
CA GLN A 581 29.06 24.49 13.00
C GLN A 581 28.45 24.87 11.63
N GLU A 582 27.42 25.74 11.61
CA GLU A 582 26.88 26.31 10.36
C GLU A 582 27.94 27.10 9.57
N ALA A 583 28.77 27.87 10.28
CA ALA A 583 29.82 28.69 9.66
C ALA A 583 30.97 27.84 9.09
N ARG A 584 31.34 26.73 9.74
CA ARG A 584 32.36 25.79 9.26
C ARG A 584 31.88 24.99 8.03
N GLY A 585 30.63 24.52 8.03
CA GLY A 585 30.03 23.81 6.89
C GLY A 585 29.84 24.66 5.62
N ARG A 586 29.74 26.00 5.76
CA ARG A 586 29.76 26.93 4.63
C ARG A 586 31.15 27.20 4.05
N ARG A 587 32.22 26.99 4.83
CA ARG A 587 33.61 27.19 4.39
C ARG A 587 34.21 25.98 3.67
N SER A 588 33.72 24.75 3.89
CA SER A 588 34.19 23.56 3.16
C SER A 588 33.50 23.32 1.80
N ARG A 589 32.50 24.15 1.45
CA ARG A 589 31.75 24.12 0.17
C ARG A 589 32.12 25.24 -0.80
N LYS A 590 33.09 26.09 -0.45
CA LYS A 590 33.82 26.97 -1.37
C LYS A 590 35.17 26.33 -1.67
#